data_AF-A0A9D9DPV4-F1
#
_entry.id   AF-A0A9D9DPV4-F1
#
_cell.length_a   1.000
_cell.length_b   1.000
_cell.length_c   1.000
_cell.angle_alpha   90.00
_cell.angle_beta   90.00
_cell.angle_gamma   90.00
#
_symmetry.space_group_name_H-M   'P 1'
#
loop_
_entity.id
_entity.type
_entity.pdbx_description
1 polymer ?
#
loop_
_entity_poly.entity_id
_entity_poly.type
_entity_poly.pdbx_seq_one_letter_code
_entity_poly.pdbx_strand_id
1 'polypeptide(L)'
;MSQLLLDTVSRNKNPQSYFLTVQSSTNKSSNNVEAVKPQKKDTDDFNMLTAGLTGLGIIGAAILGVKAGKYYRKQKILTEIQGLKSEIKDAYDIAKASMIQELVDEGLPKSFNSGKFYNHKIKSSRDIQAVGDYYRSVYATLERVQKESSESIRESIKRVSPDPEWQELHRYRKQLVKETNGKDLNKQEIALKKISLVNDMLVYKLHPELKDMFQTRNLISVEDAKMLLKKDFLTKEDYENEYQKHIQFEFSYNPMVKFFVNSGELSLLDLFKYEITSHKIAGDKMKLAKLVFDEDVVQVQSRYSEKLKALAEDFSKNEKVIRLKALVSSKALS
;
A
#
# COMPACT_ATOMS: atom_id res chain seq x y z
N MET A 1 13.63 21.26 -6.80
CA MET A 1 12.40 21.70 -6.09
C MET A 1 11.36 20.59 -5.96
N SER A 2 10.98 19.90 -7.04
CA SER A 2 9.96 18.82 -6.99
C SER A 2 10.32 17.63 -6.07
N GLN A 3 11.52 17.07 -6.19
CA GLN A 3 11.93 15.88 -5.41
C GLN A 3 11.91 16.16 -3.89
N LEU A 4 12.44 17.31 -3.49
CA LEU A 4 12.62 17.72 -2.09
C LEU A 4 11.27 17.92 -1.34
N LEU A 5 10.20 18.26 -2.08
CA LEU A 5 8.83 18.34 -1.55
C LEU A 5 8.13 16.97 -1.42
N LEU A 6 8.62 15.95 -2.13
CA LEU A 6 8.11 14.57 -2.04
C LEU A 6 8.87 13.75 -0.99
N ASP A 7 10.17 14.02 -0.83
CA ASP A 7 10.99 13.42 0.21
C ASP A 7 10.55 13.83 1.63
N THR A 8 10.10 15.08 1.82
CA THR A 8 9.54 15.54 3.12
C THR A 8 8.18 14.92 3.46
N VAL A 9 7.34 14.61 2.47
CA VAL A 9 6.08 13.86 2.66
C VAL A 9 6.36 12.39 2.98
N SER A 10 7.44 11.82 2.41
CA SER A 10 7.79 10.42 2.56
C SER A 10 8.60 10.11 3.83
N ARG A 11 9.30 11.10 4.39
CA ARG A 11 10.22 10.94 5.53
C ARG A 11 10.17 12.15 6.49
N ASN A 12 9.19 12.21 7.41
CA ASN A 12 9.45 12.58 8.82
C ASN A 12 8.21 12.54 9.73
N LYS A 13 8.46 12.33 11.04
CA LYS A 13 7.47 12.45 12.13
C LYS A 13 7.37 13.88 12.70
N ASN A 14 7.89 14.90 12.00
CA ASN A 14 8.10 16.24 12.55
C ASN A 14 7.27 17.28 11.79
N PRO A 15 6.31 17.99 12.42
CA PRO A 15 5.35 18.84 11.69
C PRO A 15 5.95 20.09 11.00
N GLN A 16 7.22 20.43 11.22
CA GLN A 16 7.86 21.59 10.59
C GLN A 16 8.40 21.34 9.16
N SER A 17 8.29 20.14 8.59
CA SER A 17 8.79 19.85 7.22
C SER A 17 7.81 20.17 6.09
N TYR A 18 6.64 20.76 6.39
CA TYR A 18 5.57 21.04 5.42
C TYR A 18 5.57 22.50 4.90
N PHE A 19 6.53 23.32 5.31
CA PHE A 19 6.57 24.74 4.94
C PHE A 19 7.23 24.98 3.58
N LEU A 20 6.64 25.89 2.79
CA LEU A 20 7.20 26.42 1.54
C LEU A 20 8.32 27.44 1.81
N THR A 21 9.39 27.00 2.47
CA THR A 21 10.65 27.74 2.61
C THR A 21 11.75 27.06 1.80
N VAL A 22 12.39 27.81 0.90
CA VAL A 22 13.50 27.33 0.08
C VAL A 22 14.72 27.10 0.97
N GLN A 23 15.02 25.84 1.28
CA GLN A 23 16.32 25.46 1.84
C GLN A 23 17.35 25.37 0.71
N SER A 24 18.41 26.17 0.80
CA SER A 24 19.57 26.11 -0.09
C SER A 24 20.47 24.93 0.30
N SER A 25 20.46 23.85 -0.48
CA SER A 25 21.34 22.70 -0.28
C SER A 25 22.68 22.88 -1.01
N THR A 26 23.78 22.94 -0.26
CA THR A 26 25.13 22.77 -0.81
C THR A 26 25.43 21.28 -1.05
N ASN A 27 26.20 20.99 -2.11
CA ASN A 27 26.54 19.62 -2.52
C ASN A 27 27.46 18.92 -1.53
N LYS A 28 27.20 17.63 -1.26
CA LYS A 28 28.24 16.59 -1.09
C LYS A 28 27.77 15.28 -1.72
N SER A 29 28.65 14.66 -2.50
CA SER A 29 28.44 13.43 -3.26
C SER A 29 29.33 12.32 -2.73
N SER A 30 28.87 11.06 -2.84
CA SER A 30 29.67 9.81 -2.97
C SER A 30 30.67 9.44 -1.85
N ASN A 31 30.95 8.18 -1.53
CA ASN A 31 30.38 6.88 -1.92
C ASN A 31 30.82 5.85 -0.86
N ASN A 32 30.02 4.80 -0.64
CA ASN A 32 30.42 3.38 -0.67
C ASN A 32 29.39 2.51 0.07
N VAL A 33 28.89 1.50 -0.64
CA VAL A 33 28.18 0.35 -0.07
C VAL A 33 28.97 -0.87 -0.52
N GLU A 34 29.49 -1.64 0.43
CA GLU A 34 30.13 -2.93 0.12
C GLU A 34 29.09 -3.95 -0.35
N ALA A 35 29.43 -4.68 -1.41
CA ALA A 35 28.58 -5.72 -1.95
C ALA A 35 28.65 -6.98 -1.07
N VAL A 36 27.57 -7.27 -0.35
CA VAL A 36 27.40 -8.57 0.32
C VAL A 36 27.12 -9.64 -0.73
N LYS A 37 28.01 -10.63 -0.82
CA LYS A 37 27.92 -11.76 -1.75
C LYS A 37 26.68 -12.63 -1.44
N PRO A 38 25.98 -13.18 -2.45
CA PRO A 38 24.94 -14.16 -2.21
C PRO A 38 25.54 -15.44 -1.62
N GLN A 39 25.08 -15.86 -0.44
CA GLN A 39 25.36 -17.19 0.08
C GLN A 39 24.68 -18.23 -0.81
N LYS A 40 25.45 -19.23 -1.27
CA LYS A 40 24.88 -20.48 -1.79
C LYS A 40 24.07 -21.13 -0.66
N LYS A 41 22.81 -21.47 -0.93
CA LYS A 41 22.02 -22.37 -0.08
C LYS A 41 21.70 -23.63 -0.86
N ASP A 42 22.40 -24.68 -0.47
CA ASP A 42 22.09 -26.12 -0.51
C ASP A 42 21.04 -26.59 -1.53
N THR A 43 21.57 -27.18 -2.61
CA THR A 43 20.82 -27.93 -3.64
C THR A 43 20.19 -29.25 -3.15
N ASP A 44 20.46 -29.68 -1.91
CA ASP A 44 19.97 -30.97 -1.38
C ASP A 44 18.48 -30.95 -1.02
N ASP A 45 17.93 -29.79 -0.68
CA ASP A 45 16.52 -29.65 -0.31
C ASP A 45 15.57 -29.87 -1.50
N PHE A 46 16.06 -29.61 -2.72
CA PHE A 46 15.35 -29.91 -3.97
C PHE A 46 15.33 -31.43 -4.25
N ASN A 47 16.43 -32.12 -3.93
CA ASN A 47 16.54 -33.57 -4.10
C ASN A 47 15.56 -34.33 -3.17
N MET A 48 15.38 -33.89 -1.92
CA MET A 48 14.36 -34.46 -1.01
C MET A 48 12.93 -34.23 -1.49
N LEU A 49 12.61 -33.07 -2.09
CA LEU A 49 11.29 -32.82 -2.71
C LEU A 49 11.03 -33.78 -3.88
N THR A 50 12.02 -34.05 -4.74
CA THR A 50 11.90 -35.11 -5.75
C THR A 50 11.84 -36.52 -5.17
N ALA A 51 12.45 -36.80 -4.02
CA ALA A 51 12.35 -38.11 -3.35
C ALA A 51 10.96 -38.34 -2.71
N GLY A 52 10.31 -37.30 -2.20
CA GLY A 52 8.90 -37.35 -1.81
C GLY A 52 7.97 -37.55 -3.02
N LEU A 53 8.25 -36.86 -4.12
CA LEU A 53 7.49 -36.98 -5.37
C LEU A 53 7.71 -38.30 -6.11
N THR A 54 8.86 -38.98 -6.00
CA THR A 54 9.03 -40.33 -6.56
C THR A 54 8.19 -41.38 -5.81
N GLY A 55 7.92 -41.17 -4.51
CA GLY A 55 6.92 -41.93 -3.76
C GLY A 55 5.51 -41.86 -4.39
N LEU A 56 5.12 -40.69 -4.90
CA LEU A 56 3.89 -40.50 -5.68
C LEU A 56 4.03 -40.94 -7.15
N GLY A 57 5.22 -40.81 -7.76
CA GLY A 57 5.51 -41.20 -9.14
C GLY A 57 5.31 -42.70 -9.42
N ILE A 58 5.54 -43.55 -8.42
CA ILE A 58 5.24 -44.99 -8.44
C ILE A 58 3.73 -45.28 -8.66
N ILE A 59 2.86 -44.28 -8.50
CA ILE A 59 1.43 -44.43 -8.83
C ILE A 59 1.21 -44.54 -10.35
N GLY A 60 2.00 -43.83 -11.18
CA GLY A 60 1.69 -43.58 -12.60
C GLY A 60 2.24 -44.56 -13.65
N ALA A 61 3.25 -45.38 -13.36
CA ALA A 61 3.94 -46.18 -14.39
C ALA A 61 3.90 -47.71 -14.15
N ALA A 62 3.19 -48.47 -15.01
CA ALA A 62 3.61 -49.78 -15.57
C ALA A 62 2.46 -50.57 -16.24
N ILE A 63 2.45 -50.56 -17.57
CA ILE A 63 1.58 -51.30 -18.51
C ILE A 63 2.53 -51.78 -19.64
N LEU A 64 2.54 -53.00 -20.18
CA LEU A 64 1.75 -54.24 -19.98
C LEU A 64 2.72 -55.46 -20.11
N GLY A 65 2.26 -56.73 -20.07
CA GLY A 65 3.15 -57.85 -20.44
C GLY A 65 2.81 -59.30 -20.00
N VAL A 66 1.92 -59.97 -20.75
CA VAL A 66 1.93 -61.41 -21.17
C VAL A 66 1.90 -62.61 -20.17
N LYS A 67 1.07 -63.60 -20.59
CA LYS A 67 0.90 -65.07 -20.32
C LYS A 67 0.19 -65.61 -19.06
N ALA A 68 -0.70 -66.59 -19.30
CA ALA A 68 -1.88 -66.98 -18.50
C ALA A 68 -1.60 -67.53 -17.08
N GLY A 69 -0.61 -68.39 -16.89
CA GLY A 69 -0.26 -68.89 -15.55
C GLY A 69 0.35 -67.80 -14.65
N LYS A 70 1.13 -66.88 -15.24
CA LYS A 70 1.54 -65.64 -14.56
C LYS A 70 0.36 -64.67 -14.41
N TYR A 71 -0.70 -64.76 -15.21
CA TYR A 71 -1.79 -63.78 -15.29
C TYR A 71 -2.64 -63.73 -14.01
N TYR A 72 -3.10 -64.86 -13.47
CA TYR A 72 -3.84 -64.87 -12.19
C TYR A 72 -2.98 -64.36 -11.02
N ARG A 73 -1.70 -64.74 -10.97
CA ARG A 73 -0.76 -64.27 -9.93
C ARG A 73 -0.50 -62.76 -10.08
N LYS A 74 -0.26 -62.28 -11.32
CA LYS A 74 -0.14 -60.85 -11.67
C LYS A 74 -1.43 -60.08 -11.37
N GLN A 75 -2.61 -60.65 -11.60
CA GLN A 75 -3.89 -60.01 -11.35
C GLN A 75 -4.15 -59.86 -9.85
N LYS A 76 -3.91 -60.90 -9.04
CA LYS A 76 -3.96 -60.80 -7.57
C LYS A 76 -2.97 -59.75 -7.04
N ILE A 77 -1.73 -59.73 -7.53
CA ILE A 77 -0.71 -58.73 -7.16
C ILE A 77 -1.11 -57.32 -7.63
N LEU A 78 -1.71 -57.17 -8.82
CA LEU A 78 -2.22 -55.89 -9.31
C LEU A 78 -3.37 -55.36 -8.45
N THR A 79 -4.32 -56.21 -8.07
CA THR A 79 -5.42 -55.87 -7.16
C THR A 79 -4.89 -55.51 -5.77
N GLU A 80 -3.89 -56.22 -5.25
CA GLU A 80 -3.24 -55.88 -3.97
C GLU A 80 -2.49 -54.54 -4.03
N ILE A 81 -1.77 -54.27 -5.13
CA ILE A 81 -1.11 -52.98 -5.40
C ILE A 81 -2.15 -51.85 -5.52
N GLN A 82 -3.30 -52.09 -6.16
CA GLN A 82 -4.38 -51.10 -6.30
C GLN A 82 -5.07 -50.83 -4.97
N GLY A 83 -5.37 -51.87 -4.18
CA GLY A 83 -5.93 -51.74 -2.83
C GLY A 83 -5.01 -50.94 -1.91
N LEU A 84 -3.72 -51.33 -1.82
CA LEU A 84 -2.72 -50.59 -1.05
C LEU A 84 -2.58 -49.13 -1.53
N LYS A 85 -2.59 -48.88 -2.85
CA LYS A 85 -2.56 -47.51 -3.39
C LYS A 85 -3.78 -46.68 -2.95
N SER A 86 -4.98 -47.27 -2.89
CA SER A 86 -6.17 -46.56 -2.37
C SER A 86 -6.02 -46.30 -0.88
N GLU A 87 -5.75 -47.32 -0.07
CA GLU A 87 -5.63 -47.19 1.39
C GLU A 87 -4.56 -46.18 1.81
N ILE A 88 -3.42 -46.14 1.11
CA ILE A 88 -2.35 -45.17 1.35
C ILE A 88 -2.79 -43.75 0.95
N LYS A 89 -3.49 -43.61 -0.17
CA LYS A 89 -4.00 -42.31 -0.63
C LYS A 89 -5.06 -41.77 0.34
N ASP A 90 -6.02 -42.58 0.73
CA ASP A 90 -7.12 -42.18 1.63
C ASP A 90 -6.56 -41.78 3.01
N ALA A 91 -5.58 -42.54 3.53
CA ALA A 91 -4.85 -42.18 4.74
C ALA A 91 -4.05 -40.87 4.58
N TYR A 92 -3.40 -40.64 3.43
CA TYR A 92 -2.65 -39.43 3.15
C TYR A 92 -3.55 -38.20 3.06
N ASP A 93 -4.70 -38.31 2.39
CA ASP A 93 -5.66 -37.21 2.25
C ASP A 93 -6.28 -36.83 3.62
N ILE A 94 -6.53 -37.80 4.50
CA ILE A 94 -6.94 -37.56 5.90
C ILE A 94 -5.83 -36.87 6.70
N ALA A 95 -4.62 -37.40 6.68
CA ALA A 95 -3.48 -36.85 7.44
C ALA A 95 -3.13 -35.42 6.97
N LYS A 96 -3.19 -35.18 5.65
CA LYS A 96 -3.03 -33.85 5.05
C LYS A 96 -4.14 -32.88 5.49
N ALA A 97 -5.39 -33.34 5.61
CA ALA A 97 -6.48 -32.51 6.11
C ALA A 97 -6.28 -32.12 7.59
N SER A 98 -5.82 -33.06 8.43
CA SER A 98 -5.44 -32.78 9.82
C SER A 98 -4.29 -31.77 9.92
N MET A 99 -3.22 -31.99 9.14
CA MET A 99 -2.07 -31.10 9.03
C MET A 99 -2.44 -29.68 8.59
N ILE A 100 -3.41 -29.53 7.68
CA ILE A 100 -3.99 -28.24 7.29
C ILE A 100 -4.73 -27.59 8.47
N GLN A 101 -5.51 -28.35 9.23
CA GLN A 101 -6.24 -27.82 10.38
C GLN A 101 -5.28 -27.37 11.50
N GLU A 102 -4.23 -28.13 11.79
CA GLU A 102 -3.18 -27.70 12.72
C GLU A 102 -2.52 -26.38 12.29
N LEU A 103 -2.20 -26.22 11.00
CA LEU A 103 -1.63 -24.98 10.47
C LEU A 103 -2.59 -23.78 10.62
N VAL A 104 -3.90 -24.03 10.60
CA VAL A 104 -4.95 -23.04 10.89
C VAL A 104 -4.98 -22.69 12.37
N ASP A 105 -4.98 -23.72 13.23
CA ASP A 105 -5.11 -23.60 14.69
C ASP A 105 -3.87 -23.00 15.36
N GLU A 106 -2.69 -23.19 14.78
CA GLU A 106 -1.41 -22.53 15.12
C GLU A 106 -1.43 -21.00 14.92
N GLY A 107 -2.51 -20.44 14.37
CA GLY A 107 -2.65 -19.02 14.12
C GLY A 107 -2.14 -18.62 12.74
N LEU A 108 -3.07 -18.55 11.79
CA LEU A 108 -2.86 -17.88 10.51
C LEU A 108 -2.99 -16.35 10.66
N PRO A 109 -2.14 -15.56 9.97
CA PRO A 109 -2.28 -14.11 9.92
C PRO A 109 -3.67 -13.67 9.43
N LYS A 110 -4.16 -12.53 9.94
CA LYS A 110 -5.51 -12.01 9.62
C LYS A 110 -5.73 -11.76 8.12
N SER A 111 -4.66 -11.55 7.36
CA SER A 111 -4.67 -11.41 5.90
C SER A 111 -5.24 -12.65 5.17
N PHE A 112 -4.99 -13.85 5.69
CA PHE A 112 -5.58 -15.11 5.18
C PHE A 112 -7.03 -15.30 5.60
N ASN A 113 -7.44 -14.66 6.69
CA ASN A 113 -8.78 -14.73 7.28
C ASN A 113 -9.62 -13.48 6.96
N SER A 114 -9.31 -12.73 5.89
CA SER A 114 -10.03 -11.50 5.52
C SER A 114 -10.26 -11.34 4.01
N GLY A 115 -11.16 -10.42 3.64
CA GLY A 115 -11.51 -10.15 2.24
C GLY A 115 -12.13 -11.35 1.52
N LYS A 116 -11.78 -11.54 0.24
CA LYS A 116 -12.31 -12.62 -0.63
C LYS A 116 -11.95 -14.05 -0.16
N PHE A 117 -11.04 -14.17 0.79
CA PHE A 117 -10.47 -15.45 1.25
C PHE A 117 -11.08 -16.00 2.56
N TYR A 118 -12.09 -15.33 3.11
CA TYR A 118 -12.76 -15.71 4.36
C TYR A 118 -13.15 -17.20 4.43
N ASN A 119 -13.02 -17.76 5.65
CA ASN A 119 -13.22 -19.17 6.06
C ASN A 119 -12.25 -20.20 5.44
N HIS A 120 -11.11 -20.40 6.12
CA HIS A 120 -10.28 -21.62 6.07
C HIS A 120 -10.00 -22.20 4.67
N LYS A 121 -9.63 -21.34 3.72
CA LYS A 121 -9.38 -21.74 2.32
C LYS A 121 -7.96 -22.24 2.04
N ILE A 122 -7.03 -22.20 3.00
CA ILE A 122 -5.68 -22.75 2.79
C ILE A 122 -5.75 -24.27 2.75
N LYS A 123 -5.89 -24.84 1.55
CA LYS A 123 -5.89 -26.30 1.32
C LYS A 123 -4.68 -26.75 0.52
N SER A 124 -3.91 -25.80 -0.01
CA SER A 124 -2.78 -25.99 -0.88
C SER A 124 -1.85 -24.77 -0.90
N SER A 125 -0.61 -24.98 -1.38
CA SER A 125 0.31 -23.88 -1.73
C SER A 125 -0.27 -22.91 -2.78
N ARG A 126 -1.22 -23.36 -3.62
CA ARG A 126 -1.90 -22.50 -4.60
C ARG A 126 -2.82 -21.47 -3.93
N ASP A 127 -3.48 -21.85 -2.83
CA ASP A 127 -4.31 -20.93 -2.05
C ASP A 127 -3.44 -19.89 -1.35
N ILE A 128 -2.27 -20.30 -0.85
CA ILE A 128 -1.26 -19.39 -0.26
C ILE A 128 -0.79 -18.37 -1.29
N GLN A 129 -0.44 -18.84 -2.49
CA GLN A 129 -0.03 -17.97 -3.60
C GLN A 129 -1.16 -17.01 -4.03
N ALA A 130 -2.41 -17.46 -4.08
CA ALA A 130 -3.55 -16.64 -4.47
C ALA A 130 -3.79 -15.45 -3.51
N VAL A 131 -3.53 -15.62 -2.21
CA VAL A 131 -3.54 -14.51 -1.24
C VAL A 131 -2.43 -13.52 -1.55
N GLY A 132 -1.19 -13.99 -1.78
CA GLY A 132 -0.06 -13.13 -2.17
C GLY A 132 -0.33 -12.32 -3.45
N ASP A 133 -0.84 -12.98 -4.50
CA ASP A 133 -1.14 -12.33 -5.79
C ASP A 133 -2.30 -11.32 -5.68
N TYR A 134 -3.30 -11.57 -4.82
CA TYR A 134 -4.32 -10.57 -4.49
C TYR A 134 -3.71 -9.33 -3.83
N TYR A 135 -2.87 -9.50 -2.80
CA TYR A 135 -2.26 -8.36 -2.11
C TYR A 135 -1.24 -7.60 -2.99
N ARG A 136 -0.54 -8.28 -3.92
CA ARG A 136 0.25 -7.64 -4.98
C ARG A 136 -0.62 -6.80 -5.93
N SER A 137 -1.77 -7.32 -6.36
CA SER A 137 -2.73 -6.58 -7.21
C SER A 137 -3.32 -5.35 -6.49
N VAL A 138 -3.64 -5.49 -5.21
CA VAL A 138 -4.06 -4.37 -4.34
C VAL A 138 -2.92 -3.35 -4.23
N TYR A 139 -1.68 -3.77 -3.98
CA TYR A 139 -0.53 -2.87 -3.88
C TYR A 139 -0.32 -2.06 -5.17
N ALA A 140 -0.31 -2.71 -6.35
CA ALA A 140 -0.18 -2.02 -7.63
C ALA A 140 -1.33 -1.02 -7.89
N THR A 141 -2.55 -1.34 -7.44
CA THR A 141 -3.69 -0.42 -7.51
C THR A 141 -3.48 0.82 -6.63
N LEU A 142 -2.97 0.63 -5.42
CA LEU A 142 -2.71 1.72 -4.48
C LEU A 142 -1.51 2.59 -4.92
N GLU A 143 -0.45 1.98 -5.47
CA GLU A 143 0.69 2.69 -6.05
C GLU A 143 0.25 3.60 -7.19
N ARG A 144 -0.63 3.10 -8.07
CA ARG A 144 -1.25 3.91 -9.11
C ARG A 144 -2.04 5.10 -8.54
N VAL A 145 -2.89 4.89 -7.53
CA VAL A 145 -3.63 5.98 -6.87
C VAL A 145 -2.68 7.01 -6.21
N GLN A 146 -1.58 6.55 -5.60
CA GLN A 146 -0.57 7.43 -5.01
C GLN A 146 0.14 8.28 -6.08
N LYS A 147 0.44 7.67 -7.23
CA LYS A 147 1.02 8.35 -8.40
C LYS A 147 0.04 9.36 -9.01
N GLU A 148 -1.17 8.94 -9.35
CA GLU A 148 -2.25 9.78 -9.90
C GLU A 148 -2.52 11.01 -9.00
N SER A 149 -2.60 10.81 -7.67
CA SER A 149 -2.75 11.90 -6.69
C SER A 149 -1.56 12.88 -6.73
N SER A 150 -0.34 12.36 -6.87
CA SER A 150 0.89 13.18 -6.95
C SER A 150 0.99 13.96 -8.27
N GLU A 151 0.49 13.36 -9.36
CA GLU A 151 0.49 13.96 -10.70
C GLU A 151 -0.58 15.05 -10.81
N SER A 152 -1.79 14.85 -10.28
CA SER A 152 -2.83 15.89 -10.17
C SER A 152 -2.33 17.17 -9.48
N ILE A 153 -1.63 17.01 -8.34
CA ILE A 153 -1.01 18.14 -7.61
C ILE A 153 0.02 18.86 -8.49
N ARG A 154 0.92 18.11 -9.16
CA ARG A 154 1.96 18.69 -10.03
C ARG A 154 1.37 19.43 -11.22
N GLU A 155 0.34 18.88 -11.85
CA GLU A 155 -0.33 19.48 -13.00
C GLU A 155 -1.07 20.76 -12.60
N SER A 156 -1.80 20.72 -11.49
CA SER A 156 -2.49 21.89 -10.92
C SER A 156 -1.51 23.02 -10.58
N ILE A 157 -0.38 22.71 -9.92
CA ILE A 157 0.68 23.70 -9.64
C ILE A 157 1.31 24.21 -10.95
N LYS A 158 1.60 23.32 -11.92
CA LYS A 158 2.19 23.70 -13.21
C LYS A 158 1.27 24.63 -14.01
N ARG A 159 -0.05 24.46 -13.92
CA ARG A 159 -1.07 25.32 -14.53
C ARG A 159 -1.05 26.75 -13.97
N VAL A 160 -0.92 26.92 -12.65
CA VAL A 160 -0.97 28.24 -12.00
C VAL A 160 0.40 28.90 -11.82
N SER A 161 1.50 28.14 -11.81
CA SER A 161 2.87 28.67 -11.64
C SER A 161 3.27 29.80 -12.61
N PRO A 162 2.84 29.85 -13.89
CA PRO A 162 3.15 30.97 -14.78
C PRO A 162 2.20 32.17 -14.63
N ASP A 163 1.08 32.07 -13.89
CA ASP A 163 0.14 33.18 -13.70
C ASP A 163 0.83 34.31 -12.90
N PRO A 164 0.95 35.55 -13.44
CA PRO A 164 1.53 36.67 -12.71
C PRO A 164 0.78 37.01 -11.42
N GLU A 165 -0.55 36.83 -11.40
CA GLU A 165 -1.38 37.10 -10.21
C GLU A 165 -1.14 36.06 -9.12
N TRP A 166 -0.97 34.79 -9.49
CA TRP A 166 -0.55 33.72 -8.57
C TRP A 166 0.79 34.04 -7.91
N GLN A 167 1.76 34.49 -8.71
CA GLN A 167 3.07 34.90 -8.20
C GLN A 167 3.00 36.15 -7.32
N GLU A 168 2.14 37.12 -7.65
CA GLU A 168 1.89 38.32 -6.84
C GLU A 168 1.30 37.92 -5.47
N LEU A 169 0.25 37.11 -5.44
CA LEU A 169 -0.38 36.61 -4.21
C LEU A 169 0.62 35.85 -3.33
N HIS A 170 1.47 34.99 -3.91
CA HIS A 170 2.52 34.29 -3.15
C HIS A 170 3.58 35.23 -2.57
N ARG A 171 4.01 36.27 -3.31
CA ARG A 171 4.94 37.29 -2.82
C ARG A 171 4.30 38.09 -1.69
N TYR A 172 3.05 38.52 -1.86
CA TYR A 172 2.30 39.29 -0.87
C TYR A 172 2.09 38.49 0.41
N ARG A 173 1.64 37.23 0.31
CA ARG A 173 1.56 36.30 1.46
C ARG A 173 2.87 36.20 2.23
N LYS A 174 4.00 36.07 1.53
CA LYS A 174 5.34 35.96 2.14
C LYS A 174 5.77 37.25 2.83
N GLN A 175 5.29 38.40 2.39
CA GLN A 175 5.50 39.68 3.07
C GLN A 175 4.64 39.76 4.34
N LEU A 176 3.33 39.51 4.25
CA LEU A 176 2.42 39.56 5.40
C LEU A 176 2.88 38.62 6.54
N VAL A 177 3.33 37.40 6.22
CA VAL A 177 3.87 36.45 7.22
C VAL A 177 5.17 36.93 7.89
N LYS A 178 5.90 37.89 7.30
CA LYS A 178 6.99 38.59 8.02
C LYS A 178 6.44 39.68 8.92
N GLU A 179 5.44 40.42 8.45
CA GLU A 179 4.80 41.51 9.21
C GLU A 179 4.11 41.01 10.48
N THR A 180 3.49 39.82 10.45
CA THR A 180 2.96 39.16 11.67
C THR A 180 4.03 38.82 12.71
N ASN A 181 5.31 38.78 12.32
CA ASN A 181 6.46 38.58 13.21
C ASN A 181 7.23 39.89 13.50
N GLY A 182 6.67 41.05 13.11
CA GLY A 182 7.26 42.37 13.33
C GLY A 182 7.15 42.86 14.79
N LYS A 183 7.40 44.16 15.01
CA LYS A 183 7.19 44.82 16.32
C LYS A 183 5.99 45.79 16.35
N ASP A 184 5.40 46.05 15.18
CA ASP A 184 4.30 46.99 14.98
C ASP A 184 2.97 46.24 15.10
N LEU A 185 2.27 46.43 16.22
CA LEU A 185 1.03 45.71 16.55
C LEU A 185 -0.06 45.93 15.50
N ASN A 186 -0.24 47.17 15.02
CA ASN A 186 -1.25 47.47 14.01
C ASN A 186 -0.96 46.70 12.72
N LYS A 187 0.30 46.69 12.26
CA LYS A 187 0.69 45.93 11.07
C LYS A 187 0.57 44.43 11.27
N GLN A 188 0.88 43.89 12.45
CA GLN A 188 0.65 42.47 12.75
C GLN A 188 -0.83 42.10 12.61
N GLU A 189 -1.75 42.89 13.19
CA GLU A 189 -3.17 42.58 13.14
C GLU A 189 -3.77 42.72 11.73
N ILE A 190 -3.40 43.77 10.99
CA ILE A 190 -3.77 43.94 9.58
C ILE A 190 -3.23 42.76 8.75
N ALA A 191 -1.97 42.35 8.98
CA ALA A 191 -1.37 41.25 8.25
C ALA A 191 -2.06 39.91 8.53
N LEU A 192 -2.46 39.62 9.77
CA LEU A 192 -3.26 38.43 10.10
C LEU A 192 -4.59 38.40 9.34
N LYS A 193 -5.32 39.53 9.30
CA LYS A 193 -6.56 39.66 8.53
C LYS A 193 -6.34 39.43 7.03
N LYS A 194 -5.34 40.11 6.45
CA LYS A 194 -5.00 39.96 5.02
C LYS A 194 -4.51 38.56 4.66
N ILE A 195 -3.77 37.85 5.53
CA ILE A 195 -3.31 36.47 5.27
C ILE A 195 -4.48 35.53 5.01
N SER A 196 -5.58 35.63 5.77
CA SER A 196 -6.78 34.82 5.52
C SER A 196 -7.31 35.05 4.11
N LEU A 197 -7.45 36.31 3.71
CA LEU A 197 -7.97 36.69 2.40
C LEU A 197 -7.03 36.23 1.26
N VAL A 198 -5.70 36.34 1.43
CA VAL A 198 -4.72 35.82 0.46
C VAL A 198 -4.77 34.29 0.36
N ASN A 199 -4.91 33.58 1.49
CA ASN A 199 -5.03 32.12 1.50
C ASN A 199 -6.24 31.68 0.67
N ASP A 200 -7.39 32.32 0.89
CA ASP A 200 -8.64 32.01 0.19
C ASP A 200 -8.55 32.35 -1.31
N MET A 201 -7.89 33.48 -1.67
CA MET A 201 -7.63 33.85 -3.06
C MET A 201 -6.68 32.88 -3.77
N LEU A 202 -5.66 32.35 -3.08
CA LEU A 202 -4.80 31.30 -3.62
C LEU A 202 -5.59 30.01 -3.86
N VAL A 203 -6.43 29.57 -2.92
CA VAL A 203 -7.28 28.39 -3.14
C VAL A 203 -8.25 28.60 -4.30
N TYR A 204 -8.91 29.77 -4.40
CA TYR A 204 -9.78 30.10 -5.53
C TYR A 204 -9.03 30.11 -6.88
N LYS A 205 -7.82 30.66 -6.93
CA LYS A 205 -7.00 30.63 -8.16
C LYS A 205 -6.57 29.23 -8.56
N LEU A 206 -6.39 28.33 -7.59
CA LEU A 206 -6.06 26.94 -7.82
C LEU A 206 -7.27 26.15 -8.32
N HIS A 207 -8.45 26.46 -7.77
CA HIS A 207 -9.74 25.78 -7.99
C HIS A 207 -10.85 26.81 -8.27
N PRO A 208 -10.94 27.36 -9.50
CA PRO A 208 -11.87 28.45 -9.84
C PRO A 208 -13.36 28.10 -9.65
N GLU A 209 -13.70 26.82 -9.68
CA GLU A 209 -15.03 26.28 -9.37
C GLU A 209 -15.48 26.54 -7.92
N LEU A 210 -14.56 26.91 -7.02
CA LEU A 210 -14.87 27.24 -5.63
C LEU A 210 -15.22 28.75 -5.43
N LYS A 211 -15.50 29.49 -6.51
CA LYS A 211 -15.85 30.93 -6.48
C LYS A 211 -16.95 31.24 -5.47
N ASP A 212 -18.03 30.48 -5.49
CA ASP A 212 -19.19 30.72 -4.64
C ASP A 212 -18.84 30.49 -3.15
N MET A 213 -17.94 29.54 -2.85
CA MET A 213 -17.43 29.33 -1.49
C MET A 213 -16.49 30.46 -1.04
N PHE A 214 -15.69 31.02 -1.95
CA PHE A 214 -14.89 32.23 -1.65
C PHE A 214 -15.81 33.41 -1.27
N GLN A 215 -16.86 33.66 -2.06
CA GLN A 215 -17.82 34.74 -1.85
C GLN A 215 -18.66 34.53 -0.58
N THR A 216 -19.18 33.33 -0.34
CA THR A 216 -19.98 33.01 0.86
C THR A 216 -19.16 33.13 2.16
N ARG A 217 -17.85 32.88 2.12
CA ARG A 217 -16.96 32.98 3.27
C ARG A 217 -16.50 34.41 3.55
N ASN A 218 -16.07 35.13 2.51
CA ASN A 218 -15.49 36.47 2.66
C ASN A 218 -16.53 37.59 2.54
N LEU A 219 -17.74 37.29 2.07
CA LEU A 219 -18.85 38.24 1.87
C LEU A 219 -18.56 39.40 0.90
N ILE A 220 -17.42 39.37 0.20
CA ILE A 220 -16.94 40.37 -0.77
C ILE A 220 -16.63 39.74 -2.13
N SER A 221 -16.52 40.55 -3.18
CA SER A 221 -16.08 40.06 -4.51
C SER A 221 -14.59 39.74 -4.56
N VAL A 222 -14.16 39.03 -5.61
CA VAL A 222 -12.74 38.73 -5.86
C VAL A 222 -11.98 40.02 -6.22
N GLU A 223 -12.64 40.96 -6.88
CA GLU A 223 -12.12 42.26 -7.29
C GLU A 223 -11.91 43.18 -6.07
N ASP A 224 -12.88 43.25 -5.16
CA ASP A 224 -12.77 43.98 -3.90
C ASP A 224 -11.70 43.37 -2.99
N ALA A 225 -11.60 42.04 -2.96
CA ALA A 225 -10.53 41.35 -2.25
C ALA A 225 -9.14 41.79 -2.76
N LYS A 226 -8.92 41.85 -4.09
CA LYS A 226 -7.67 42.37 -4.68
C LYS A 226 -7.39 43.80 -4.23
N MET A 227 -8.41 44.66 -4.22
CA MET A 227 -8.28 46.05 -3.79
C MET A 227 -7.88 46.14 -2.31
N LEU A 228 -8.59 45.43 -1.42
CA LEU A 228 -8.31 45.39 0.02
C LEU A 228 -6.92 44.82 0.35
N LEU A 229 -6.42 43.87 -0.44
CA LEU A 229 -5.04 43.43 -0.32
C LEU A 229 -4.05 44.53 -0.71
N LYS A 230 -4.24 45.22 -1.83
CA LYS A 230 -3.30 46.23 -2.34
C LYS A 230 -3.35 47.58 -1.63
N LYS A 231 -4.45 47.90 -0.93
CA LYS A 231 -4.61 49.14 -0.17
C LYS A 231 -3.79 49.11 1.13
N ASP A 232 -3.00 50.15 1.38
CA ASP A 232 -2.31 50.32 2.66
C ASP A 232 -3.26 50.87 3.74
N PHE A 233 -3.11 50.37 4.96
CA PHE A 233 -3.92 50.74 6.13
C PHE A 233 -3.00 51.06 7.30
N LEU A 234 -3.36 52.07 8.10
CA LEU A 234 -2.58 52.53 9.26
C LEU A 234 -3.03 51.86 10.55
N THR A 235 -4.32 51.59 10.67
CA THR A 235 -4.93 50.89 11.80
C THR A 235 -5.77 49.69 11.35
N LYS A 236 -6.08 48.81 12.29
CA LYS A 236 -7.00 47.69 12.10
C LYS A 236 -8.44 48.17 11.90
N GLU A 237 -8.83 49.25 12.59
CA GLU A 237 -10.12 49.91 12.39
C GLU A 237 -10.27 50.42 10.96
N ASP A 238 -9.23 51.02 10.36
CA ASP A 238 -9.27 51.45 8.95
C ASP A 238 -9.50 50.27 7.99
N TYR A 239 -8.82 49.14 8.23
CA TYR A 239 -8.99 47.93 7.44
C TYR A 239 -10.42 47.38 7.56
N GLU A 240 -10.92 47.21 8.79
CA GLU A 240 -12.25 46.65 9.03
C GLU A 240 -13.35 47.58 8.51
N ASN A 241 -13.26 48.88 8.78
CA ASN A 241 -14.20 49.88 8.26
C ASN A 241 -14.24 49.92 6.73
N GLU A 242 -13.10 49.70 6.05
CA GLU A 242 -13.10 49.56 4.60
C GLU A 242 -13.72 48.24 4.17
N TYR A 243 -13.32 47.11 4.77
CA TYR A 243 -13.86 45.78 4.48
C TYR A 243 -15.39 45.75 4.52
N GLN A 244 -15.99 46.34 5.55
CA GLN A 244 -17.44 46.41 5.73
C GLN A 244 -18.17 47.16 4.58
N LYS A 245 -17.52 48.14 3.91
CA LYS A 245 -18.10 48.84 2.75
C LYS A 245 -18.19 47.97 1.49
N HIS A 246 -17.38 46.92 1.41
CA HIS A 246 -17.31 46.01 0.26
C HIS A 246 -18.11 44.72 0.46
N ILE A 247 -18.81 44.57 1.60
CA ILE A 247 -19.72 43.44 1.83
C ILE A 247 -20.89 43.53 0.86
N GLN A 248 -21.03 42.50 0.02
CA GLN A 248 -21.98 42.39 -1.08
C GLN A 248 -22.79 41.10 -1.05
N PHE A 249 -22.36 40.10 -0.26
CA PHE A 249 -22.99 38.77 -0.19
C PHE A 249 -23.49 38.50 1.22
N GLU A 250 -24.65 37.84 1.32
CA GLU A 250 -25.19 37.40 2.61
C GLU A 250 -24.49 36.14 3.12
N PHE A 251 -24.36 36.03 4.44
CA PHE A 251 -23.74 34.88 5.08
C PHE A 251 -24.65 33.64 5.05
N SER A 252 -24.47 32.80 4.03
CA SER A 252 -25.06 31.46 3.98
C SER A 252 -24.23 30.50 4.84
N TYR A 253 -24.70 30.18 6.06
CA TYR A 253 -24.03 29.22 6.93
C TYR A 253 -24.10 27.80 6.34
N ASN A 254 -22.98 27.32 5.77
CA ASN A 254 -22.85 25.95 5.30
C ASN A 254 -21.91 25.14 6.22
N PRO A 255 -22.44 24.32 7.15
CA PRO A 255 -21.63 23.56 8.11
C PRO A 255 -20.75 22.48 7.49
N MET A 256 -20.95 22.12 6.21
CA MET A 256 -20.06 21.19 5.49
C MET A 256 -18.72 21.85 5.12
N VAL A 257 -18.63 23.18 5.12
CA VAL A 257 -17.52 23.93 4.49
C VAL A 257 -16.35 24.17 5.48
N LYS A 258 -15.70 23.09 5.93
CA LYS A 258 -14.36 23.14 6.54
C LYS A 258 -13.28 23.26 5.45
N PHE A 259 -13.14 24.44 4.84
CA PHE A 259 -12.29 24.61 3.65
C PHE A 259 -11.06 25.51 3.77
N PHE A 260 -10.94 26.44 4.71
CA PHE A 260 -9.78 27.35 4.74
C PHE A 260 -9.30 27.68 6.15
N VAL A 261 -7.98 27.86 6.24
CA VAL A 261 -7.21 27.90 7.49
C VAL A 261 -7.22 29.29 8.11
N ASN A 262 -7.66 29.38 9.38
CA ASN A 262 -7.64 30.61 10.19
C ASN A 262 -6.27 30.89 10.85
N SER A 263 -5.21 30.18 10.48
CA SER A 263 -3.84 30.37 10.97
C SER A 263 -2.88 30.80 9.85
N GLY A 264 -1.69 31.27 10.21
CA GLY A 264 -0.65 31.72 9.27
C GLY A 264 -0.06 30.61 8.39
N GLU A 265 -0.48 29.36 8.55
CA GLU A 265 0.13 28.16 7.94
C GLU A 265 -0.78 27.56 6.86
N LEU A 266 -0.69 28.09 5.63
CA LEU A 266 -1.29 27.46 4.45
C LEU A 266 -0.42 26.28 4.04
N SER A 267 -0.92 25.06 4.24
CA SER A 267 -0.23 23.82 3.89
C SER A 267 -0.69 23.27 2.53
N LEU A 268 0.04 22.28 2.03
CA LEU A 268 -0.39 21.53 0.85
C LEU A 268 -1.72 20.79 1.06
N LEU A 269 -2.08 20.40 2.30
CA LEU A 269 -3.34 19.72 2.61
C LEU A 269 -4.56 20.64 2.44
N ASP A 270 -4.37 21.95 2.59
CA ASP A 270 -5.43 22.94 2.45
C ASP A 270 -5.68 23.28 0.98
N LEU A 271 -4.62 23.19 0.16
CA LEU A 271 -4.68 23.36 -1.29
C LEU A 271 -5.15 22.08 -2.02
N PHE A 272 -4.79 20.89 -1.53
CA PHE A 272 -4.96 19.60 -2.21
C PHE A 272 -5.50 18.53 -1.26
N LYS A 273 -6.60 18.86 -0.59
CA LYS A 273 -7.20 18.05 0.49
C LYS A 273 -7.51 16.63 0.05
N TYR A 274 -8.09 16.47 -1.14
CA TYR A 274 -8.52 15.17 -1.66
C TYR A 274 -7.34 14.31 -2.13
N GLU A 275 -6.40 14.90 -2.86
CA GLU A 275 -5.21 14.24 -3.39
C GLU A 275 -4.29 13.79 -2.26
N ILE A 276 -4.03 14.64 -1.26
CA ILE A 276 -3.14 14.28 -0.15
C ILE A 276 -3.77 13.27 0.78
N THR A 277 -5.09 13.37 1.03
CA THR A 277 -5.82 12.33 1.75
C THR A 277 -5.75 11.00 1.01
N SER A 278 -5.96 10.99 -0.31
CA SER A 278 -5.89 9.79 -1.15
C SER A 278 -4.47 9.20 -1.19
N HIS A 279 -3.45 10.03 -1.41
CA HIS A 279 -2.03 9.66 -1.40
C HIS A 279 -1.62 9.04 -0.06
N LYS A 280 -2.02 9.65 1.07
CA LYS A 280 -1.69 9.15 2.42
C LYS A 280 -2.39 7.82 2.71
N ILE A 281 -3.69 7.73 2.44
CA ILE A 281 -4.46 6.48 2.61
C ILE A 281 -3.90 5.37 1.72
N ALA A 282 -3.48 5.68 0.49
CA ALA A 282 -2.81 4.74 -0.39
C ALA A 282 -1.49 4.25 0.20
N GLY A 283 -0.60 5.17 0.59
CA GLY A 283 0.71 4.84 1.17
C GLY A 283 0.61 4.03 2.48
N ASP A 284 -0.34 4.33 3.36
CA ASP A 284 -0.55 3.56 4.59
C ASP A 284 -1.14 2.15 4.30
N LYS A 285 -2.06 2.03 3.35
CA LYS A 285 -2.55 0.72 2.89
C LYS A 285 -1.49 -0.09 2.13
N MET A 286 -0.58 0.56 1.42
CA MET A 286 0.54 -0.10 0.71
C MET A 286 1.51 -0.75 1.69
N LYS A 287 1.84 -0.10 2.82
CA LYS A 287 2.66 -0.70 3.89
C LYS A 287 2.04 -2.00 4.41
N LEU A 288 0.73 -1.97 4.68
CA LEU A 288 -0.01 -3.15 5.13
C LEU A 288 -0.05 -4.24 4.05
N ALA A 289 -0.36 -3.90 2.79
CA ALA A 289 -0.41 -4.87 1.70
C ALA A 289 0.95 -5.52 1.42
N LYS A 290 2.04 -4.74 1.54
CA LYS A 290 3.42 -5.21 1.37
C LYS A 290 3.80 -6.21 2.45
N LEU A 291 3.54 -5.90 3.72
CA LEU A 291 3.79 -6.81 4.83
C LEU A 291 3.12 -8.18 4.64
N VAL A 292 1.92 -8.23 4.04
CA VAL A 292 1.27 -9.52 3.75
C VAL A 292 2.07 -10.38 2.77
N PHE A 293 2.51 -9.85 1.62
CA PHE A 293 3.19 -10.68 0.62
C PHE A 293 4.70 -10.87 0.86
N ASP A 294 5.35 -9.96 1.61
CA ASP A 294 6.76 -10.08 1.98
C ASP A 294 6.97 -10.90 3.27
N GLU A 295 6.02 -10.88 4.22
CA GLU A 295 6.14 -11.56 5.52
C GLU A 295 5.09 -12.67 5.71
N ASP A 296 3.79 -12.35 5.80
CA ASP A 296 2.74 -13.34 6.13
C ASP A 296 2.74 -14.54 5.17
N VAL A 297 2.75 -14.27 3.86
CA VAL A 297 2.71 -15.30 2.81
C VAL A 297 3.95 -16.17 2.84
N VAL A 298 5.13 -15.58 3.03
CA VAL A 298 6.41 -16.30 3.09
C VAL A 298 6.45 -17.21 4.33
N GLN A 299 6.03 -16.70 5.49
CA GLN A 299 6.01 -17.47 6.73
C GLN A 299 5.02 -18.64 6.68
N VAL A 300 3.80 -18.41 6.17
CA VAL A 300 2.79 -19.47 6.01
C VAL A 300 3.23 -20.50 4.97
N GLN A 301 3.90 -20.09 3.89
CA GLN A 301 4.46 -20.99 2.90
C GLN A 301 5.60 -21.86 3.47
N SER A 302 6.45 -21.32 4.35
CA SER A 302 7.49 -22.11 5.05
C SER A 302 6.86 -23.17 5.96
N ARG A 303 5.96 -22.77 6.87
CA ARG A 303 5.25 -23.68 7.78
C ARG A 303 4.50 -24.79 7.04
N TYR A 304 3.79 -24.44 5.96
CA TYR A 304 3.09 -25.42 5.12
C TYR A 304 4.07 -26.41 4.44
N SER A 305 5.24 -25.93 4.00
CA SER A 305 6.27 -26.78 3.36
C SER A 305 6.95 -27.71 4.37
N GLU A 306 7.24 -27.22 5.59
CA GLU A 306 7.81 -28.00 6.69
C GLU A 306 6.85 -29.12 7.13
N LYS A 307 5.57 -28.80 7.37
CA LYS A 307 4.55 -29.81 7.69
C LYS A 307 4.35 -30.83 6.55
N LEU A 308 4.44 -30.43 5.28
CA LEU A 308 4.43 -31.37 4.15
C LEU A 308 5.66 -32.28 4.09
N LYS A 309 6.86 -31.78 4.44
CA LYS A 309 8.08 -32.61 4.54
C LYS A 309 7.90 -33.67 5.64
N ALA A 310 7.47 -33.27 6.83
CA ALA A 310 7.20 -34.19 7.94
C ALA A 310 6.17 -35.27 7.56
N LEU A 311 5.04 -34.88 6.96
CA LEU A 311 4.02 -35.82 6.48
C LEU A 311 4.57 -36.81 5.44
N ALA A 312 5.44 -36.35 4.53
CA ALA A 312 6.08 -37.23 3.55
C ALA A 312 7.06 -38.22 4.21
N GLU A 313 7.81 -37.79 5.23
CA GLU A 313 8.71 -38.66 5.99
C GLU A 313 7.95 -39.74 6.78
N ASP A 314 6.84 -39.40 7.43
CA ASP A 314 6.01 -40.36 8.17
C ASP A 314 5.41 -41.40 7.22
N PHE A 315 4.88 -40.97 6.08
CA PHE A 315 4.40 -41.89 5.05
C PHE A 315 5.52 -42.72 4.44
N SER A 316 6.76 -42.21 4.35
CA SER A 316 7.90 -42.98 3.83
C SER A 316 8.24 -44.20 4.70
N LYS A 317 7.98 -44.10 6.02
CA LYS A 317 8.21 -45.10 7.07
C LYS A 317 7.00 -46.02 7.31
N ASN A 318 5.83 -45.71 6.74
CA ASN A 318 4.60 -46.48 6.94
C ASN A 318 4.70 -47.90 6.34
N GLU A 319 4.32 -48.92 7.12
CA GLU A 319 4.40 -50.34 6.70
C GLU A 319 3.66 -50.64 5.39
N LYS A 320 2.50 -50.02 5.15
CA LYS A 320 1.75 -50.20 3.90
C LYS A 320 2.53 -49.64 2.70
N VAL A 321 3.22 -48.51 2.88
CA VAL A 321 4.07 -47.88 1.86
C VAL A 321 5.33 -48.72 1.62
N ILE A 322 5.95 -49.26 2.67
CA ILE A 322 7.10 -50.17 2.56
C ILE A 322 6.69 -51.46 1.82
N ARG A 323 5.54 -52.07 2.18
CA ARG A 323 4.97 -53.23 1.49
C ARG A 323 4.66 -52.94 0.03
N LEU A 324 4.06 -51.78 -0.27
CA LEU A 324 3.80 -51.36 -1.65
C LEU A 324 5.11 -51.20 -2.45
N LYS A 325 6.14 -50.56 -1.88
CA LYS A 325 7.47 -50.45 -2.51
C LYS A 325 8.05 -51.84 -2.81
N ALA A 326 8.01 -52.78 -1.86
CA ALA A 326 8.50 -54.15 -2.06
C ALA A 326 7.72 -54.92 -3.15
N LEU A 327 6.38 -54.79 -3.21
CA LEU A 327 5.53 -55.39 -4.23
C LEU A 327 5.76 -54.79 -5.63
N VAL A 328 6.09 -53.50 -5.73
CA VAL A 328 6.46 -52.86 -7.01
C VAL A 328 7.86 -53.28 -7.45
N SER A 329 8.86 -53.26 -6.57
CA SER A 329 10.24 -53.63 -6.91
C SER A 329 10.37 -55.10 -7.32
N SER A 330 9.66 -56.01 -6.64
CA SER A 330 9.62 -57.43 -7.03
C SER A 330 8.94 -57.67 -8.38
N LYS A 331 8.03 -56.80 -8.82
CA LYS A 331 7.41 -56.82 -10.16
C LYS A 331 8.33 -56.25 -11.24
N ALA A 332 9.21 -55.30 -10.90
CA ALA A 332 10.18 -54.73 -11.84
C ALA A 332 11.32 -55.70 -12.21
N LEU A 333 11.48 -56.79 -11.44
CA LEU A 333 12.52 -57.81 -11.58
C LEU A 333 11.99 -59.15 -12.17
N SER A 334 10.76 -59.21 -12.76
CA SER A 334 10.00 -60.48 -13.01
C SER A 334 9.25 -60.63 -14.36
#